data_AF-A0A351WLW6-F1
#
_entry.id   AF-A0A351WLW6-F1
#
_cell.length_a   1.000
_cell.length_b   1.000
_cell.length_c   1.000
_cell.angle_alpha   90.00
_cell.angle_beta   90.00
_cell.angle_gamma   90.00
#
_symmetry.space_group_name_H-M   'P 1'
#
loop_
_entity.id
_entity.type
_entity.pdbx_description
1 polymer ?
#
loop_
_entity_poly.entity_id
_entity_poly.type
_entity_poly.pdbx_seq_one_letter_code
_entity_poly.pdbx_strand_id
1 'polypeptide(L)'
;MLSVFRFNRIPGPWFGILFFWICITGLADSVPTSSVPILAGELFNEANWAVAQLEAHRVLILHPADEMAAAIEAAAQLRQTPSDEQAFTSLLCLSTQAGFKEARAWALSEVGFTQWARNDKEQALATLTKAFQESQDRQVRARASFGACILLSRTKASPDIQSYWRTNLVQCLPTWNKEIRRAGAIRPTARRRTFWSWPGELMVSFYRTQIAPAIGARCVLEPSCSEYFRQACRKNGWLGFPMMGDRFIREPSVVKEAEKPVVVNGATRYADPVDDHVPF
;
A
#
# COMPACT_ATOMS: atom_id res chain seq x y z
N MET A 1 19.72 25.63 57.52
CA MET A 1 20.22 24.57 56.61
C MET A 1 19.04 24.12 55.74
N LEU A 2 18.77 24.83 54.64
CA LEU A 2 17.76 24.48 53.63
C LEU A 2 18.28 25.01 52.28
N SER A 3 18.69 24.11 51.40
CA SER A 3 19.22 24.44 50.07
C SER A 3 18.08 24.70 49.10
N VAL A 4 18.06 25.89 48.52
CA VAL A 4 17.18 26.26 47.41
C VAL A 4 17.75 25.66 46.12
N PHE A 5 17.05 24.67 45.56
CA PHE A 5 17.32 24.16 44.21
C PHE A 5 16.91 25.22 43.17
N ARG A 6 17.89 25.74 42.41
CA ARG A 6 17.65 26.57 41.22
C ARG A 6 17.47 25.66 40.00
N PHE A 7 16.29 25.68 39.40
CA PHE A 7 16.04 25.13 38.06
C PHE A 7 16.73 26.00 37.00
N ASN A 8 17.74 25.46 36.32
CA ASN A 8 18.30 26.08 35.12
C ASN A 8 17.41 25.81 33.91
N ARG A 9 17.21 26.87 33.12
CA ARG A 9 16.38 26.92 31.90
C ARG A 9 16.80 25.87 30.89
N ILE A 10 15.83 25.06 30.45
CA ILE A 10 15.94 24.19 29.26
C ILE A 10 15.95 25.11 28.02
N PRO A 11 16.88 24.96 27.07
CA PRO A 11 16.89 25.76 25.85
C PRO A 11 15.67 25.43 24.99
N GLY A 12 14.95 26.48 24.59
CA GLY A 12 13.62 26.40 23.98
C GLY A 12 13.55 25.82 22.56
N PRO A 13 12.33 25.74 22.00
CA PRO A 13 11.96 24.99 20.79
C PRO A 13 12.58 25.48 19.46
N TRP A 14 13.53 26.41 19.50
CA TRP A 14 14.12 27.04 18.32
C TRP A 14 15.09 26.11 17.57
N PHE A 15 15.72 25.14 18.25
CA PHE A 15 16.60 24.17 17.59
C PHE A 15 15.84 23.20 16.67
N GLY A 16 14.56 22.95 16.91
CA GLY A 16 13.73 22.10 16.03
C GLY A 16 13.36 22.79 14.72
N ILE A 17 13.17 24.10 14.73
CA ILE A 17 12.73 24.87 13.55
C ILE A 17 13.91 25.13 12.59
N LEU A 18 15.13 25.29 13.10
CA LEU A 18 16.30 25.54 12.26
C LEU A 18 16.81 24.28 11.53
N PHE A 19 16.66 23.10 12.14
CA PHE A 19 16.93 21.82 11.48
C PHE A 19 15.95 21.56 10.32
N PHE A 20 14.71 22.04 10.46
CA PHE A 20 13.66 21.92 9.44
C PHE A 20 13.97 22.74 8.17
N TRP A 21 14.67 23.88 8.29
CA TRP A 21 14.96 24.76 7.14
C TRP A 21 16.16 24.29 6.31
N ILE A 22 17.17 23.69 6.95
CA ILE A 22 18.39 23.20 6.26
C ILE A 22 18.10 21.95 5.40
N CYS A 23 17.07 21.16 5.73
CA CYS A 23 16.68 20.00 4.92
C CYS A 23 15.88 20.35 3.66
N ILE A 24 15.29 21.55 3.56
CA ILE A 24 14.43 21.93 2.43
C ILE A 24 15.24 22.46 1.24
N THR A 25 16.42 23.05 1.47
CA THR A 25 17.20 23.72 0.41
C THR A 25 18.17 22.83 -0.35
N GLY A 26 18.18 21.51 -0.11
CA GLY A 26 19.13 20.56 -0.72
C GLY A 26 18.55 19.58 -1.74
N LEU A 27 17.29 19.72 -2.16
CA LEU A 27 16.59 18.69 -2.96
C LEU A 27 16.27 19.19 -4.38
N ALA A 28 17.28 19.12 -5.24
CA ALA A 28 17.09 19.11 -6.69
C ALA A 28 17.96 18.02 -7.33
N ASP A 29 17.98 16.83 -6.74
CA ASP A 29 18.54 15.65 -7.39
C ASP A 29 17.46 14.58 -7.52
N SER A 30 17.35 14.09 -8.75
CA SER A 30 16.32 13.21 -9.31
C SER A 30 15.97 12.00 -8.43
N VAL A 31 14.75 12.01 -7.87
CA VAL A 31 14.12 10.79 -7.32
C VAL A 31 13.71 9.90 -8.50
N PRO A 32 14.13 8.62 -8.53
CA PRO A 32 13.67 7.69 -9.56
C PRO A 32 12.14 7.52 -9.44
N THR A 33 11.49 7.73 -10.58
CA THR A 33 10.03 7.75 -10.83
C THR A 33 9.29 6.46 -10.45
N SER A 34 9.99 5.37 -10.11
CA SER A 34 9.38 4.10 -9.72
C SER A 34 8.86 4.03 -8.28
N SER A 35 9.13 5.04 -7.44
CA SER A 35 8.92 4.94 -5.99
C SER A 35 7.69 5.68 -5.43
N VAL A 36 7.07 6.58 -6.21
CA VAL A 36 5.96 7.44 -5.76
C VAL A 36 4.58 6.75 -5.77
N PRO A 37 4.18 5.96 -6.78
CA PRO A 37 2.88 5.26 -6.75
C PRO A 37 2.78 4.17 -5.67
N ILE A 38 3.90 3.83 -5.01
CA ILE A 38 3.97 2.82 -3.94
C ILE A 38 3.09 3.22 -2.75
N LEU A 39 3.17 4.47 -2.29
CA LEU A 39 2.41 4.91 -1.11
C LEU A 39 0.91 4.91 -1.36
N ALA A 40 0.47 5.37 -2.53
CA ALA A 40 -0.93 5.35 -2.92
C ALA A 40 -1.47 3.90 -2.98
N GLY A 41 -0.69 2.96 -3.52
CA GLY A 41 -1.02 1.54 -3.54
C GLY A 41 -1.11 0.91 -2.15
N GLU A 42 -0.15 1.21 -1.26
CA GLU A 42 -0.18 0.78 0.15
C GLU A 42 -1.45 1.29 0.84
N LEU A 43 -1.73 2.60 0.76
CA LEU A 43 -2.91 3.23 1.35
C LEU A 43 -4.22 2.64 0.80
N PHE A 44 -4.25 2.32 -0.49
CA PHE A 44 -5.39 1.69 -1.13
C PHE A 44 -5.65 0.28 -0.57
N ASN A 45 -4.60 -0.56 -0.50
CA ASN A 45 -4.65 -1.90 0.08
C ASN A 45 -5.06 -1.88 1.55
N GLU A 46 -4.74 -0.80 2.24
CA GLU A 46 -5.16 -0.55 3.61
C GLU A 46 -6.62 -0.14 3.80
N ALA A 47 -7.38 0.01 2.71
CA ALA A 47 -8.73 0.56 2.68
C ALA A 47 -8.80 2.02 3.18
N ASN A 48 -7.71 2.78 3.10
CA ASN A 48 -7.70 4.22 3.33
C ASN A 48 -7.88 4.97 2.01
N TRP A 49 -9.01 4.72 1.35
CA TRP A 49 -9.25 5.14 -0.04
C TRP A 49 -9.21 6.65 -0.24
N ALA A 50 -9.71 7.44 0.71
CA ALA A 50 -9.66 8.90 0.63
C ALA A 50 -8.21 9.42 0.57
N VAL A 51 -7.32 8.90 1.43
CA VAL A 51 -5.92 9.32 1.44
C VAL A 51 -5.15 8.73 0.26
N ALA A 52 -5.48 7.50 -0.15
CA ALA A 52 -4.92 6.88 -1.35
C ALA A 52 -5.24 7.72 -2.61
N GLN A 53 -6.46 8.22 -2.73
CA GLN A 53 -6.88 9.10 -3.81
C GLN A 53 -6.09 10.40 -3.81
N LEU A 54 -5.98 11.07 -2.65
CA LEU A 54 -5.23 12.33 -2.55
C LEU A 54 -3.76 12.16 -2.92
N GLU A 55 -3.13 11.06 -2.47
CA GLU A 55 -1.73 10.79 -2.80
C GLU A 55 -1.57 10.47 -4.29
N ALA A 56 -2.45 9.63 -4.87
CA ALA A 56 -2.46 9.36 -6.30
C ALA A 56 -2.65 10.64 -7.13
N HIS A 57 -3.59 11.50 -6.74
CA HIS A 57 -3.84 12.79 -7.37
C HIS A 57 -2.59 13.69 -7.33
N ARG A 58 -1.89 13.71 -6.19
CA ARG A 58 -0.63 14.44 -6.06
C ARG A 58 0.44 13.93 -7.03
N VAL A 59 0.56 12.61 -7.19
CA VAL A 59 1.49 12.03 -8.17
C VAL A 59 1.13 12.51 -9.57
N LEU A 60 -0.16 12.54 -9.93
CA LEU A 60 -0.63 12.99 -11.24
C LEU A 60 -0.39 14.48 -11.50
N ILE A 61 -0.42 15.34 -10.48
CA ILE A 61 -0.02 16.74 -10.64
C ILE A 61 1.44 16.87 -11.08
N LEU A 62 2.32 16.02 -10.54
CA LEU A 62 3.75 16.03 -10.86
C LEU A 62 4.07 15.23 -12.13
N HIS A 63 3.32 14.15 -12.36
CA HIS A 63 3.50 13.18 -13.44
C HIS A 63 2.14 12.81 -14.06
N PRO A 64 1.57 13.69 -14.93
CA PRO A 64 0.22 13.48 -15.48
C PRO A 64 0.05 12.21 -16.32
N ALA A 65 1.16 11.62 -16.78
CA ALA A 65 1.18 10.40 -17.58
C ALA A 65 1.38 9.12 -16.73
N ASP A 66 1.39 9.20 -15.40
CA ASP A 66 1.54 8.02 -14.54
C ASP A 66 0.24 7.19 -14.52
N GLU A 67 0.23 6.14 -15.34
CA GLU A 67 -0.94 5.26 -15.52
C GLU A 67 -1.31 4.49 -14.24
N MET A 68 -0.33 4.17 -13.37
CA MET A 68 -0.60 3.46 -12.12
C MET A 68 -1.27 4.40 -11.12
N ALA A 69 -0.78 5.64 -10.98
CA ALA A 69 -1.42 6.65 -10.15
C ALA A 69 -2.85 6.94 -10.62
N ALA A 70 -3.06 7.08 -11.94
CA ALA A 70 -4.39 7.26 -12.52
C ALA A 70 -5.34 6.08 -12.19
N ALA A 71 -4.84 4.84 -12.27
CA ALA A 71 -5.62 3.66 -11.92
C ALA A 71 -6.01 3.64 -10.44
N ILE A 72 -5.06 3.95 -9.54
CA ILE A 72 -5.30 4.00 -8.09
C ILE A 72 -6.29 5.11 -7.73
N GLU A 73 -6.16 6.29 -8.32
CA GLU A 73 -7.09 7.41 -8.10
C GLU A 73 -8.53 7.03 -8.48
N ALA A 74 -8.73 6.52 -9.70
CA ALA A 74 -10.05 6.13 -10.20
C ALA A 74 -10.67 4.99 -9.36
N ALA A 75 -9.86 3.98 -8.99
CA ALA A 75 -10.34 2.92 -8.12
C ALA A 75 -10.66 3.43 -6.71
N ALA A 76 -9.84 4.30 -6.13
CA ALA A 76 -10.08 4.88 -4.80
C ALA A 76 -11.37 5.70 -4.78
N GLN A 77 -11.64 6.45 -5.85
CA GLN A 77 -12.90 7.17 -6.06
C GLN A 77 -14.09 6.19 -6.12
N LEU A 78 -14.00 5.11 -6.90
CA LEU A 78 -15.05 4.08 -6.97
C LEU A 78 -15.33 3.38 -5.64
N ARG A 79 -14.28 3.12 -4.85
CA ARG A 79 -14.45 2.49 -3.54
C ARG A 79 -15.15 3.41 -2.53
N GLN A 80 -15.00 4.72 -2.69
CA GLN A 80 -15.72 5.72 -1.90
C GLN A 80 -17.14 5.95 -2.41
N THR A 81 -17.31 6.02 -3.74
CA THR A 81 -18.57 6.28 -4.43
C THR A 81 -18.80 5.21 -5.51
N PRO A 82 -19.39 4.05 -5.18
CA PRO A 82 -19.55 2.93 -6.12
C PRO A 82 -20.41 3.22 -7.36
N SER A 83 -21.24 4.26 -7.30
CA SER A 83 -22.10 4.73 -8.39
C SER A 83 -21.44 5.75 -9.31
N ASP A 84 -20.15 6.06 -9.12
CA ASP A 84 -19.43 7.02 -9.95
C ASP A 84 -19.08 6.40 -11.32
N GLU A 85 -19.92 6.68 -12.32
CA GLU A 85 -19.72 6.16 -13.68
C GLU A 85 -18.50 6.77 -14.39
N GLN A 86 -18.10 7.99 -14.03
CA GLN A 86 -16.91 8.61 -14.61
C GLN A 86 -15.66 7.88 -14.14
N ALA A 87 -15.56 7.63 -12.83
CA ALA A 87 -14.45 6.85 -12.27
C ALA A 87 -14.41 5.41 -12.84
N PHE A 88 -15.57 4.79 -13.05
CA PHE A 88 -15.66 3.47 -13.71
C PHE A 88 -15.17 3.51 -15.15
N THR A 89 -15.59 4.52 -15.91
CA THR A 89 -15.19 4.69 -17.32
C THR A 89 -13.69 4.94 -17.45
N SER A 90 -13.12 5.80 -16.60
CA SER A 90 -11.67 6.05 -16.57
C SER A 90 -10.88 4.78 -16.26
N LEU A 91 -11.32 4.00 -15.28
CA LEU A 91 -10.68 2.74 -14.91
C LEU A 91 -10.79 1.68 -16.02
N LEU A 92 -11.94 1.62 -16.71
CA LEU A 92 -12.15 0.73 -17.86
C LEU A 92 -11.22 1.12 -19.03
N CYS A 93 -11.06 2.41 -19.30
CA CYS A 93 -10.12 2.93 -20.29
C CYS A 93 -8.69 2.47 -19.98
N LEU A 94 -8.22 2.68 -18.74
CA LEU A 94 -6.90 2.23 -18.29
C LEU A 94 -6.74 0.71 -18.40
N SER A 95 -7.77 -0.07 -18.07
CA SER A 95 -7.74 -1.54 -18.17
C SER A 95 -7.56 -2.08 -19.60
N THR A 96 -7.76 -1.24 -20.62
CA THR A 96 -7.65 -1.62 -22.04
C THR A 96 -6.51 -0.91 -22.77
N GLN A 97 -6.22 0.34 -22.43
CA GLN A 97 -5.32 1.20 -23.19
C GLN A 97 -3.97 1.49 -22.49
N ALA A 98 -3.83 1.18 -21.20
CA ALA A 98 -2.59 1.43 -20.48
C ALA A 98 -1.40 0.69 -21.14
N GLY A 99 -0.33 1.42 -21.40
CA GLY A 99 0.91 0.91 -21.96
C GLY A 99 1.71 0.07 -20.94
N PHE A 100 1.63 0.45 -19.66
CA PHE A 100 2.24 -0.27 -18.55
C PHE A 100 1.38 -1.47 -18.15
N LYS A 101 1.92 -2.68 -18.33
CA LYS A 101 1.19 -3.94 -18.12
C LYS A 101 0.66 -4.08 -16.70
N GLU A 102 1.44 -3.69 -15.70
CA GLU A 102 1.10 -3.81 -14.30
C GLU A 102 -0.01 -2.83 -13.92
N ALA A 103 0.01 -1.59 -14.42
CA ALA A 103 -1.11 -0.65 -14.24
C ALA A 103 -2.38 -1.17 -14.90
N ARG A 104 -2.27 -1.73 -16.10
CA ARG A 104 -3.40 -2.34 -16.80
C ARG A 104 -4.00 -3.52 -16.03
N ALA A 105 -3.15 -4.43 -15.54
CA ALA A 105 -3.60 -5.59 -14.78
C ALA A 105 -4.19 -5.21 -13.41
N TRP A 106 -3.64 -4.17 -12.77
CA TRP A 106 -4.19 -3.60 -11.56
C TRP A 106 -5.58 -2.99 -11.82
N ALA A 107 -5.73 -2.20 -12.88
CA ALA A 107 -7.01 -1.64 -13.30
C ALA A 107 -8.04 -2.73 -13.63
N LEU A 108 -7.65 -3.77 -14.39
CA LEU A 108 -8.50 -4.93 -14.66
C LEU A 108 -9.00 -5.59 -13.37
N SER A 109 -8.14 -5.71 -12.35
CA SER A 109 -8.54 -6.31 -11.08
C SER A 109 -9.67 -5.53 -10.41
N GLU A 110 -9.58 -4.20 -10.39
CA GLU A 110 -10.60 -3.33 -9.79
C GLU A 110 -11.87 -3.23 -10.64
N VAL A 111 -11.77 -3.25 -11.97
CA VAL A 111 -12.93 -3.35 -12.87
C VAL A 111 -13.69 -4.63 -12.58
N GLY A 112 -12.99 -5.77 -12.45
CA GLY A 112 -13.62 -7.06 -12.13
C GLY A 112 -14.33 -7.06 -10.77
N PHE A 113 -13.74 -6.46 -9.74
CA PHE A 113 -14.41 -6.30 -8.45
C PHE A 113 -15.64 -5.37 -8.53
N THR A 114 -15.57 -4.31 -9.33
CA THR A 114 -16.69 -3.38 -9.53
C THR A 114 -17.83 -4.02 -10.32
N GLN A 115 -17.53 -4.80 -11.37
CA GLN A 115 -18.52 -5.59 -12.11
C GLN A 115 -19.20 -6.61 -11.18
N TRP A 116 -18.43 -7.28 -10.33
CA TRP A 116 -19.00 -8.18 -9.32
C TRP A 116 -19.92 -7.43 -8.34
N ALA A 117 -19.54 -6.24 -7.90
CA ALA A 117 -20.38 -5.38 -7.05
C ALA A 117 -21.70 -5.00 -7.74
N ARG A 118 -21.66 -4.76 -9.05
CA ARG A 118 -22.81 -4.46 -9.92
C ARG A 118 -23.63 -5.70 -10.32
N ASN A 119 -23.33 -6.87 -9.74
CA ASN A 119 -23.97 -8.16 -10.01
C ASN A 119 -23.73 -8.74 -11.41
N ASP A 120 -22.74 -8.23 -12.15
CA ASP A 120 -22.29 -8.80 -13.43
C ASP A 120 -21.17 -9.82 -13.18
N LYS A 121 -21.58 -11.01 -12.73
CA LYS A 121 -20.65 -12.03 -12.24
C LYS A 121 -19.86 -12.72 -13.35
N GLU A 122 -20.44 -12.84 -14.54
CA GLU A 122 -19.79 -13.50 -15.68
C GLU A 122 -18.68 -12.62 -16.26
N GLN A 123 -18.98 -11.33 -16.51
CA GLN A 123 -17.95 -10.39 -16.94
C GLN A 123 -16.89 -10.21 -15.86
N ALA A 124 -17.28 -10.11 -14.59
CA ALA A 124 -16.33 -10.00 -13.49
C ALA A 124 -15.32 -11.17 -13.47
N LEU A 125 -15.80 -12.41 -13.67
CA LEU A 125 -14.91 -13.58 -13.69
C LEU A 125 -13.95 -13.53 -14.89
N ALA A 126 -14.42 -13.16 -16.07
CA ALA A 126 -13.57 -13.00 -17.25
C ALA A 126 -12.50 -11.91 -17.03
N THR A 127 -12.91 -10.75 -16.52
CA THR A 127 -12.00 -9.62 -16.24
C THR A 127 -10.95 -9.96 -15.18
N LEU A 128 -11.34 -10.61 -14.08
CA LEU A 128 -10.40 -11.04 -13.04
C LEU A 128 -9.44 -12.13 -13.55
N THR A 129 -9.90 -13.01 -14.44
CA THR A 129 -9.04 -14.01 -15.10
C THR A 129 -7.98 -13.32 -15.96
N LYS A 130 -8.38 -12.31 -16.74
CA LYS A 130 -7.44 -11.50 -17.53
C LYS A 130 -6.43 -10.75 -16.65
N ALA A 131 -6.88 -10.13 -15.55
CA ALA A 131 -5.99 -9.47 -14.58
C ALA A 131 -4.92 -10.42 -14.03
N PHE A 132 -5.31 -11.66 -13.70
CA PHE A 132 -4.38 -12.68 -13.19
C PHE A 132 -3.36 -13.14 -14.24
N GLN A 133 -3.75 -13.20 -15.51
CA GLN A 133 -2.89 -13.61 -16.61
C GLN A 133 -1.88 -12.51 -17.00
N GLU A 134 -2.28 -11.24 -16.92
CA GLU A 134 -1.43 -10.12 -17.34
C GLU A 134 -0.42 -9.67 -16.28
N SER A 135 -0.74 -9.81 -14.99
CA SER A 135 0.13 -9.34 -13.92
C SER A 135 1.23 -10.33 -13.56
N GLN A 136 2.45 -9.83 -13.33
CA GLN A 136 3.51 -10.56 -12.62
C GLN A 136 3.52 -10.24 -11.12
N ASP A 137 2.82 -9.17 -10.71
CA ASP A 137 2.76 -8.74 -9.32
C ASP A 137 1.99 -9.77 -8.46
N ARG A 138 2.66 -10.23 -7.40
CA ARG A 138 2.13 -11.25 -6.49
C ARG A 138 0.83 -10.82 -5.82
N GLN A 139 0.71 -9.55 -5.42
CA GLN A 139 -0.49 -9.03 -4.76
C GLN A 139 -1.65 -8.95 -5.75
N VAL A 140 -1.45 -8.38 -6.94
CA VAL A 140 -2.50 -8.28 -7.96
C VAL A 140 -3.01 -9.67 -8.34
N ARG A 141 -2.11 -10.63 -8.56
CA ARG A 141 -2.48 -12.03 -8.84
C ARG A 141 -3.22 -12.69 -7.67
N ALA A 142 -2.78 -12.47 -6.43
CA ALA A 142 -3.44 -13.01 -5.24
C ALA A 142 -4.87 -12.44 -5.09
N ARG A 143 -5.06 -11.14 -5.35
CA ARG A 143 -6.39 -10.49 -5.31
C ARG A 143 -7.29 -11.02 -6.41
N ALA A 144 -6.81 -11.03 -7.66
CA ALA A 144 -7.58 -11.50 -8.80
C ALA A 144 -8.00 -12.96 -8.65
N SER A 145 -7.08 -13.83 -8.22
CA SER A 145 -7.36 -15.26 -7.97
C SER A 145 -8.37 -15.50 -6.84
N PHE A 146 -8.28 -14.72 -5.76
CA PHE A 146 -9.26 -14.79 -4.68
C PHE A 146 -10.68 -14.42 -5.18
N GLY A 147 -10.82 -13.31 -5.91
CA GLY A 147 -12.11 -12.90 -6.48
C GLY A 147 -12.67 -13.94 -7.46
N ALA A 148 -11.83 -14.43 -8.37
CA ALA A 148 -12.22 -15.45 -9.33
C ALA A 148 -12.65 -16.77 -8.65
N CYS A 149 -11.94 -17.20 -7.61
CA CYS A 149 -12.31 -18.40 -6.83
C CYS A 149 -13.71 -18.27 -6.22
N ILE A 150 -14.05 -17.10 -5.65
CA ILE A 150 -15.37 -16.89 -5.07
C ILE A 150 -16.44 -16.89 -6.17
N LEU A 151 -16.19 -16.23 -7.29
CA LEU A 151 -17.13 -16.19 -8.41
C LEU A 151 -17.38 -17.59 -8.99
N LEU A 152 -16.34 -18.39 -9.19
CA LEU A 152 -16.46 -19.78 -9.66
C LEU A 152 -17.36 -20.64 -8.77
N SER A 153 -17.34 -20.42 -7.45
CA SER A 153 -18.25 -21.12 -6.53
C SER A 153 -19.72 -20.68 -6.65
N ARG A 154 -20.00 -19.58 -7.34
CA ARG A 154 -21.30 -18.89 -7.40
C ARG A 154 -21.86 -18.71 -8.81
N THR A 155 -21.10 -19.03 -9.86
CA THR A 155 -21.48 -18.89 -11.27
C THR A 155 -21.19 -20.15 -12.05
N LYS A 156 -22.04 -20.46 -13.02
CA LYS A 156 -21.73 -21.47 -14.04
C LYS A 156 -20.74 -20.86 -15.05
N ALA A 157 -19.45 -21.00 -14.77
CA ALA A 157 -18.40 -20.63 -15.71
C ALA A 157 -18.27 -21.67 -16.84
N SER A 158 -17.70 -21.29 -17.97
CA SER A 158 -17.41 -22.23 -19.06
C SER A 158 -16.44 -23.33 -18.60
N PRO A 159 -16.49 -24.53 -19.22
CA PRO A 159 -15.58 -25.63 -18.88
C PRO A 159 -14.10 -25.24 -18.95
N ASP A 160 -13.73 -24.40 -19.93
CA ASP A 160 -12.35 -23.95 -20.13
C ASP A 160 -11.87 -23.08 -18.97
N ILE A 161 -12.70 -22.12 -18.53
CA ILE A 161 -12.38 -21.25 -17.40
C ILE A 161 -12.29 -22.07 -16.10
N GLN A 162 -13.18 -23.05 -15.91
CA GLN A 162 -13.13 -23.94 -14.76
C GLN A 162 -11.85 -24.78 -14.75
N SER A 163 -11.46 -25.35 -15.90
CA SER A 163 -10.23 -26.14 -16.04
C SER A 163 -8.99 -25.30 -15.76
N TYR A 164 -8.92 -24.09 -16.34
CA TYR A 164 -7.85 -23.13 -16.10
C TYR A 164 -7.66 -22.84 -14.61
N TRP A 165 -8.74 -22.52 -13.90
CA TRP A 165 -8.66 -22.19 -12.48
C TRP A 165 -8.38 -23.40 -11.60
N ARG A 166 -8.87 -24.60 -11.91
CA ARG A 166 -8.50 -25.81 -11.14
C ARG A 166 -6.98 -26.01 -11.05
N THR A 167 -6.27 -25.77 -12.15
CA THR A 167 -4.80 -25.90 -12.20
C THR A 167 -4.10 -24.76 -11.45
N ASN A 168 -4.60 -23.52 -11.55
CA ASN A 168 -3.92 -22.34 -11.00
C ASN A 168 -4.26 -22.05 -9.52
N LEU A 169 -5.45 -22.45 -9.04
CA LEU A 169 -5.90 -22.13 -7.68
C LEU A 169 -5.01 -22.75 -6.60
N VAL A 170 -4.50 -23.96 -6.82
CA VAL A 170 -3.61 -24.65 -5.87
C VAL A 170 -2.36 -23.81 -5.56
N GLN A 171 -1.81 -23.15 -6.58
CA GLN A 171 -0.63 -22.29 -6.44
C GLN A 171 -0.96 -20.95 -5.76
N CYS A 172 -2.21 -20.49 -5.88
CA CYS A 172 -2.63 -19.19 -5.36
C CYS A 172 -3.10 -19.25 -3.90
N LEU A 173 -3.62 -20.40 -3.44
CA LEU A 173 -4.17 -20.57 -2.08
C LEU A 173 -3.23 -20.08 -0.95
N PRO A 174 -1.92 -20.37 -0.95
CA PRO A 174 -1.02 -19.91 0.11
C PRO A 174 -0.85 -18.39 0.17
N THR A 175 -1.18 -17.68 -0.92
CA THR A 175 -1.03 -16.22 -1.00
C THR A 175 -2.23 -15.45 -0.41
N TRP A 176 -3.34 -16.14 -0.11
CA TRP A 176 -4.58 -15.50 0.34
C TRP A 176 -4.60 -15.23 1.85
N ASN A 177 -3.79 -14.24 2.26
CA ASN A 177 -3.79 -13.73 3.62
C ASN A 177 -5.07 -12.90 3.94
N LYS A 178 -5.23 -12.47 5.20
CA LYS A 178 -6.39 -11.66 5.63
C LYS A 178 -6.52 -10.34 4.87
N GLU A 179 -5.42 -9.78 4.40
CA GLU A 179 -5.40 -8.50 3.68
C GLU A 179 -5.92 -8.66 2.27
N ILE A 180 -5.48 -9.68 1.52
CA ILE A 180 -6.02 -10.02 0.20
C ILE A 180 -7.53 -10.26 0.25
N ARG A 181 -8.00 -10.98 1.28
CA ARG A 181 -9.44 -11.22 1.46
C ARG A 181 -10.24 -9.95 1.71
N ARG A 182 -9.65 -8.96 2.41
CA ARG A 182 -10.26 -7.65 2.68
C ARG A 182 -10.19 -6.73 1.46
N ALA A 183 -9.06 -6.72 0.75
CA ALA A 183 -8.87 -5.92 -0.46
C ALA A 183 -9.77 -6.41 -1.61
N GLY A 184 -10.09 -7.71 -1.64
CA GLY A 184 -11.10 -8.28 -2.53
C GLY A 184 -12.54 -8.16 -2.01
N ALA A 185 -12.76 -7.71 -0.78
CA ALA A 185 -14.11 -7.46 -0.28
C ALA A 185 -14.66 -6.18 -0.94
N ILE A 186 -15.83 -6.30 -1.57
CA ILE A 186 -16.53 -5.20 -2.24
C ILE A 186 -17.04 -4.17 -1.21
N ARG A 187 -17.29 -4.58 0.03
CA ARG A 187 -17.78 -3.70 1.09
C ARG A 187 -16.64 -3.21 1.98
N PRO A 188 -16.65 -1.93 2.38
CA PRO A 188 -15.75 -1.45 3.42
C PRO A 188 -15.95 -2.29 4.67
N THR A 189 -14.92 -3.02 5.07
CA THR A 189 -14.88 -3.57 6.42
C THR A 189 -14.44 -2.43 7.31
N ALA A 190 -15.38 -1.86 8.08
CA ALA A 190 -15.03 -0.88 9.11
C ALA A 190 -13.94 -1.50 10.00
N ARG A 191 -12.72 -0.95 9.95
CA ARG A 191 -11.61 -1.44 10.77
C ARG A 191 -12.03 -1.28 12.24
N ARG A 192 -12.08 -2.39 12.98
CA ARG A 192 -12.11 -2.35 14.45
C ARG A 192 -10.78 -1.73 14.90
N ARG A 193 -10.77 -0.43 15.13
CA ARG A 193 -9.65 0.26 15.78
C ARG A 193 -9.60 -0.22 17.21
N THR A 194 -8.52 -0.89 17.58
CA THR A 194 -8.26 -1.18 19.00
C THR A 194 -7.82 0.14 19.63
N PHE A 195 -8.34 0.48 20.81
CA PHE A 195 -7.97 1.70 21.53
C PHE A 195 -6.45 1.88 21.64
N TRP A 196 -5.73 0.76 21.83
CA TRP A 196 -4.28 0.71 21.98
C TRP A 196 -3.48 0.98 20.70
N SER A 197 -4.05 0.79 19.50
CA SER A 197 -3.35 1.03 18.23
C SER A 197 -3.62 2.42 17.66
N TRP A 198 -4.57 3.16 18.22
CA TRP A 198 -5.01 4.46 17.71
C TRP A 198 -3.90 5.53 17.66
N PRO A 199 -3.07 5.73 18.71
CA PRO A 199 -1.99 6.71 18.66
C PRO A 199 -0.93 6.37 17.59
N GLY A 200 -0.59 5.09 17.46
CA GLY A 200 0.34 4.61 16.43
C GLY A 200 -0.19 4.84 15.02
N GLU A 201 -1.47 4.53 14.77
CA GLU A 201 -2.11 4.78 13.47
C GLU A 201 -2.18 6.29 13.14
N LEU A 202 -2.42 7.15 14.14
CA LEU A 202 -2.40 8.61 13.96
C LEU A 202 -1.01 9.12 13.60
N MET A 203 0.02 8.62 14.28
CA MET A 203 1.42 8.95 14.01
C MET A 203 1.86 8.48 12.62
N VAL A 204 1.47 7.26 12.21
CA VAL A 204 1.71 6.75 10.84
C VAL A 204 1.03 7.65 9.81
N SER A 205 -0.22 8.05 10.05
CA SER A 205 -0.95 8.94 9.14
C SER A 205 -0.28 10.31 9.02
N PHE A 206 0.15 10.89 10.14
CA PHE A 206 0.88 12.15 10.16
C PHE A 206 2.21 12.02 9.41
N TYR A 207 2.99 10.98 9.70
CA TYR A 207 4.24 10.71 9.01
C TYR A 207 4.04 10.58 7.50
N ARG A 208 3.07 9.78 7.04
CA ARG A 208 2.82 9.57 5.61
C ARG A 208 2.36 10.84 4.88
N THR A 209 1.58 11.69 5.55
CA THR A 209 1.04 12.92 4.93
C THR A 209 2.03 14.08 4.97
N GLN A 210 2.82 14.21 6.03
CA GLN A 210 3.67 15.39 6.27
C GLN A 210 5.17 15.12 6.08
N ILE A 211 5.64 13.94 6.47
CA ILE A 211 7.08 13.65 6.57
C ILE A 211 7.57 12.85 5.36
N ALA A 212 6.87 11.78 5.00
CA ALA A 212 7.25 10.90 3.89
C ALA A 212 7.49 11.66 2.57
N PRO A 213 6.70 12.69 2.20
CA PRO A 213 6.95 13.42 0.96
C PRO A 213 8.23 14.27 0.99
N ALA A 214 8.67 14.73 2.16
CA ALA A 214 9.88 15.53 2.30
C ALA A 214 11.14 14.66 2.34
N ILE A 215 11.04 13.44 2.87
CA ILE A 215 12.16 12.50 2.98
C ILE A 215 12.32 11.65 1.71
N GLY A 216 11.24 11.44 0.95
CA GLY A 216 11.22 10.62 -0.26
C GLY A 216 11.38 9.12 0.04
N ALA A 217 11.60 8.31 -1.00
CA ALA A 217 11.74 6.86 -0.91
C ALA A 217 13.13 6.38 -0.43
N ARG A 218 13.71 7.06 0.57
CA ARG A 218 15.07 6.78 1.07
C ARG A 218 15.20 5.42 1.76
N CYS A 219 14.10 4.88 2.30
CA CYS A 219 14.12 3.58 2.93
C CYS A 219 14.17 2.47 1.86
N VAL A 220 15.26 1.71 1.88
CA VAL A 220 15.49 0.56 1.01
C VAL A 220 15.00 -0.75 1.64
N LEU A 221 14.44 -0.70 2.85
CA LEU A 221 13.89 -1.86 3.54
C LEU A 221 12.43 -2.13 3.12
N GLU A 222 12.05 -3.39 3.11
CA GLU A 222 10.69 -3.88 2.82
C GLU A 222 10.17 -4.68 4.03
N PRO A 223 9.02 -4.34 4.64
CA PRO A 223 8.08 -3.28 4.27
C PRO A 223 8.63 -1.86 4.51
N SER A 224 7.98 -0.81 3.99
CA SER A 224 8.38 0.59 4.24
C SER A 224 8.40 0.94 5.74
N CYS A 225 9.18 1.95 6.18
CA CYS A 225 9.23 2.37 7.59
C CYS A 225 7.84 2.61 8.20
N SER A 226 6.96 3.27 7.43
CA SER A 226 5.59 3.55 7.86
C SER A 226 4.74 2.29 8.00
N GLU A 227 4.94 1.33 7.10
CA GLU A 227 4.24 0.06 7.10
C GLU A 227 4.76 -0.88 8.21
N TYR A 228 6.07 -0.91 8.44
CA TYR A 228 6.68 -1.59 9.58
C TYR A 228 6.15 -1.04 10.91
N PHE A 229 6.19 0.28 11.10
CA PHE A 229 5.73 0.90 12.34
C PHE A 229 4.25 0.60 12.60
N ARG A 230 3.44 0.64 11.54
CA ARG A 230 2.03 0.27 11.59
C ARG A 230 1.83 -1.19 11.99
N GLN A 231 2.57 -2.12 11.40
CA GLN A 231 2.52 -3.54 11.74
C GLN A 231 2.99 -3.77 13.20
N ALA A 232 4.06 -3.11 13.63
CA ALA A 232 4.59 -3.18 14.98
C ALA A 232 3.60 -2.63 16.03
N CYS A 233 2.97 -1.49 15.76
CA CYS A 233 1.91 -0.95 16.62
C CYS A 233 0.66 -1.84 16.67
N ARG A 234 0.35 -2.56 15.59
CA ARG A 234 -0.79 -3.50 15.59
C ARG A 234 -0.51 -4.77 16.38
N LYS A 235 0.70 -5.30 16.23
CA LYS A 235 1.11 -6.54 16.89
C LYS A 235 1.38 -6.30 18.37
N ASN A 236 2.05 -5.19 18.70
CA ASN A 236 2.65 -4.96 20.01
C ASN A 236 2.17 -3.65 20.70
N GLY A 237 1.20 -2.93 20.12
CA GLY A 237 0.67 -1.70 20.71
C GLY A 237 1.73 -0.60 20.82
N TRP A 238 1.95 -0.09 22.03
CA TRP A 238 2.92 0.99 22.28
C TRP A 238 4.37 0.56 22.09
N LEU A 239 4.66 -0.75 22.18
CA LEU A 239 5.99 -1.29 21.90
C LEU A 239 6.38 -1.15 20.43
N GLY A 240 5.45 -0.75 19.54
CA GLY A 240 5.79 -0.36 18.18
C GLY A 240 6.78 0.81 18.11
N PHE A 241 6.75 1.74 19.07
CA PHE A 241 7.68 2.89 19.11
C PHE A 241 9.13 2.48 19.33
N PRO A 242 9.49 1.73 20.40
CA PRO A 242 10.85 1.25 20.57
C PRO A 242 11.28 0.31 19.44
N MET A 243 10.38 -0.52 18.90
CA MET A 243 10.69 -1.36 17.73
C MET A 243 11.03 -0.55 16.48
N MET A 244 10.38 0.59 16.28
CA MET A 244 10.72 1.49 15.17
C MET A 244 12.07 2.20 15.40
N GLY A 245 12.34 2.59 16.64
CA GLY A 245 13.63 3.13 17.05
C GLY A 245 14.77 2.14 16.81
N ASP A 246 14.60 0.88 17.22
CA ASP A 246 15.55 -0.21 16.96
C ASP A 246 15.82 -0.37 15.46
N ARG A 247 14.76 -0.43 14.66
CA ARG A 247 14.87 -0.54 13.20
C ARG A 247 15.69 0.62 12.60
N PHE A 248 15.52 1.86 13.06
CA PHE A 248 16.32 2.98 12.56
C PHE A 248 17.81 2.86 12.90
N ILE A 249 18.15 2.27 14.05
CA ILE A 249 19.55 2.04 14.45
C ILE A 249 20.17 0.92 13.59
N ARG A 250 19.38 -0.09 13.25
CA ARG A 250 19.80 -1.29 12.51
C ARG A 250 19.77 -1.13 10.99
N GLU A 251 18.99 -0.21 10.44
CA GLU A 251 18.87 0.00 8.99
C GLU A 251 20.24 0.09 8.27
N PRO A 252 21.25 0.83 8.76
CA PRO A 252 22.55 0.88 8.09
C PRO A 252 23.29 -0.46 8.03
N SER A 253 23.12 -1.35 9.01
CA SER A 253 23.80 -2.66 9.02
C SER A 253 23.14 -3.62 8.04
N VAL A 254 21.80 -3.69 8.03
CA VAL A 254 21.02 -4.56 7.13
C VAL A 254 21.28 -4.22 5.66
N VAL A 255 21.35 -2.92 5.35
CA VAL A 255 21.64 -2.45 3.99
C VAL A 255 23.07 -2.76 3.58
N LYS A 256 24.03 -2.59 4.50
CA LYS A 256 25.45 -2.90 4.25
C LYS A 256 25.68 -4.40 4.03
N GLU A 257 24.98 -5.23 4.79
CA GLU A 257 25.06 -6.69 4.71
C GLU A 257 24.24 -7.26 3.53
N ALA A 258 23.40 -6.42 2.91
CA ALA A 258 22.53 -6.78 1.80
C ALA A 258 21.64 -8.00 2.12
N GLU A 259 21.17 -8.10 3.36
CA GLU A 259 20.43 -9.26 3.83
C GLU A 259 19.07 -9.38 3.12
N LYS A 260 18.79 -10.56 2.57
CA LYS A 260 17.48 -10.94 1.97
C LYS A 260 16.97 -9.92 0.91
N PRO A 261 17.61 -9.79 -0.25
CA PRO A 261 17.14 -8.90 -1.31
C PRO A 261 15.78 -9.37 -1.86
N VAL A 262 14.84 -8.43 -1.98
CA VAL A 262 13.51 -8.61 -2.55
C VAL A 262 13.27 -7.56 -3.63
N VAL A 263 12.74 -7.98 -4.79
CA VAL A 263 12.41 -7.06 -5.87
C VAL A 263 10.98 -6.57 -5.68
N VAL A 264 10.81 -5.26 -5.48
CA VAL A 264 9.52 -4.60 -5.30
C VAL A 264 9.43 -3.47 -6.31
N ASN A 265 8.44 -3.53 -7.21
CA ASN A 265 8.21 -2.51 -8.25
C ASN A 265 9.46 -2.20 -9.10
N GLY A 266 10.25 -3.23 -9.43
CA GLY A 266 11.46 -3.11 -10.23
C GLY A 266 12.69 -2.56 -9.48
N ALA A 267 12.57 -2.26 -8.19
CA ALA A 267 13.68 -1.86 -7.33
C ALA A 267 14.10 -3.00 -6.38
N THR A 268 15.40 -3.16 -6.14
CA THR A 268 15.91 -4.07 -5.11
C THR A 268 15.77 -3.42 -3.75
N ARG A 269 15.06 -4.10 -2.85
CA ARG A 269 14.88 -3.77 -1.44
C ARG A 269 15.38 -4.91 -0.56
N TYR A 270 15.46 -4.69 0.74
CA TYR A 270 15.92 -5.69 1.71
C TYR A 270 14.82 -6.04 2.71
N ALA A 271 14.51 -7.32 2.85
CA ALA A 271 13.39 -7.76 3.68
C ALA A 271 13.71 -7.61 5.18
N ASP A 272 12.89 -6.82 5.87
CA ASP A 272 12.95 -6.59 7.31
C ASP A 272 11.54 -6.66 7.94
N PRO A 273 10.91 -7.85 7.97
CA PRO A 273 9.54 -8.00 8.46
C PRO A 273 9.45 -7.83 9.97
N VAL A 274 8.34 -7.28 10.48
CA VAL A 274 8.07 -7.16 11.93
C VAL A 274 8.13 -8.51 12.66
N ASP A 275 7.86 -9.60 11.96
CA ASP A 275 7.87 -10.94 12.54
C ASP A 275 9.28 -11.42 12.93
N ASP A 276 10.34 -10.85 12.35
CA ASP A 276 11.72 -11.15 12.72
C ASP A 276 12.11 -10.47 14.06
N HIS A 277 11.25 -9.59 14.59
CA HIS A 277 11.54 -8.76 15.77
C HIS A 277 10.55 -9.02 16.90
N VAL A 278 11.07 -9.35 18.07
CA VAL A 278 10.28 -9.51 19.29
C VAL A 278 10.57 -8.33 20.21
N PRO A 279 9.56 -7.60 20.70
CA PRO A 279 9.81 -6.57 21.70
C PRO A 279 10.34 -7.23 22.97
N PHE A 280 11.44 -6.68 23.51
CA PHE A 280 12.10 -7.12 24.73
C PHE A 280 11.18 -7.13 25.95
#